data_AF-M7RU08-F1
#
_entry.id   AF-M7RU08-F1
#
_cell.length_a   1.000
_cell.length_b   1.000
_cell.length_c   1.000
_cell.angle_alpha   90.00
_cell.angle_beta   90.00
_cell.angle_gamma   90.00
#
_symmetry.space_group_name_H-M   'P 1'
#
loop_
_entity.id
_entity.type
_entity.pdbx_description
1 polymer ?
#
loop_
_entity_poly.entity_id
_entity_poly.type
_entity_poly.pdbx_seq_one_letter_code
_entity_poly.pdbx_strand_id
1 'polypeptide(L)'
;MQDLQDFKNDITLILSKDRLDAYDSLEQYKENLKLIASITPKISNLEIYLRNALDHCLTQIKGSDWVFNENSLTDLINEQKEKKKEITHSLTLSKMSLGAG
;
A
#
# COMPACT_ATOMS: atom_id res chain seq x y z
N MET A 1 16.71 24.55 -17.53
CA MET A 1 15.55 23.71 -17.90
C MET A 1 16.00 22.40 -18.56
N GLN A 2 17.05 22.44 -19.39
CA GLN A 2 17.75 21.25 -19.91
C GLN A 2 18.27 20.34 -18.77
N ASP A 3 18.88 20.91 -17.73
CA ASP A 3 19.42 20.16 -16.58
C ASP A 3 18.38 19.29 -15.84
N LEU A 4 17.11 19.72 -15.81
CA LEU A 4 16.03 18.95 -15.17
C LEU A 4 15.53 17.81 -16.08
N GLN A 5 15.64 17.96 -17.40
CA GLN A 5 15.35 16.90 -18.35
C GLN A 5 16.47 15.84 -18.32
N ASP A 6 17.73 16.28 -18.24
CA ASP A 6 18.88 15.38 -18.13
C ASP A 6 18.83 14.59 -16.81
N PHE A 7 18.44 15.24 -15.70
CA PHE A 7 18.21 14.58 -14.41
C PHE A 7 17.12 13.49 -14.47
N LYS A 8 16.01 13.73 -15.20
CA LYS A 8 14.91 12.75 -15.32
C LYS A 8 15.28 11.55 -16.19
N ASN A 9 16.24 11.70 -17.08
CA ASN A 9 16.63 10.66 -18.03
C ASN A 9 17.81 9.82 -17.54
N ASP A 10 18.57 10.29 -16.55
CA ASP A 10 19.65 9.54 -15.94
C ASP A 10 19.19 8.86 -14.63
N ILE A 11 18.95 7.54 -14.72
CA ILE A 11 18.54 6.72 -13.58
C ILE A 11 19.58 6.71 -12.45
N THR A 12 20.84 6.98 -12.78
CA THR A 12 21.97 7.09 -11.84
C THR A 12 21.82 8.32 -10.97
N LEU A 13 21.33 9.43 -11.56
CA LEU A 13 21.00 10.66 -10.84
C LEU A 13 19.72 10.52 -10.02
N ILE A 14 18.72 9.78 -10.53
CA ILE A 14 17.46 9.50 -9.82
C ILE A 14 17.69 8.64 -8.57
N LEU A 15 18.56 7.64 -8.66
CA LEU A 15 18.81 6.74 -7.54
C LEU A 15 19.69 7.35 -6.46
N SER A 16 20.55 8.29 -6.84
CA SER A 16 21.72 8.74 -6.09
C SER A 16 22.83 7.69 -6.02
N LYS A 17 24.07 8.16 -5.85
CA LYS A 17 25.25 7.31 -5.71
C LYS A 17 25.14 6.37 -4.51
N ASP A 18 24.68 6.88 -3.38
CA ASP A 18 24.56 6.09 -2.14
C ASP A 18 23.60 4.91 -2.29
N ARG A 19 22.51 5.04 -3.06
CA ARG A 19 21.60 3.91 -3.30
C ARG A 19 22.18 2.92 -4.30
N LEU A 20 22.93 3.39 -5.29
CA LEU A 20 23.63 2.51 -6.21
C LEU A 20 24.75 1.73 -5.52
N ASP A 21 25.48 2.35 -4.60
CA ASP A 21 26.52 1.70 -3.79
C ASP A 21 25.94 0.65 -2.83
N ALA A 22 24.65 0.77 -2.46
CA ALA A 22 23.92 -0.23 -1.68
C ALA A 22 23.43 -1.43 -2.52
N TYR A 23 23.44 -1.33 -3.85
CA TYR A 23 23.21 -2.44 -4.76
C TYR A 23 24.54 -2.92 -5.36
N ASP A 24 24.63 -4.19 -5.71
CA ASP A 24 25.81 -4.72 -6.39
C ASP A 24 25.93 -4.15 -7.83
N SER A 25 24.80 -3.77 -8.45
CA SER A 25 24.76 -3.12 -9.76
C SER A 25 23.40 -2.49 -10.11
N LEU A 26 23.39 -1.61 -11.13
CA LEU A 26 22.16 -1.08 -11.73
C LEU A 26 21.27 -2.19 -12.32
N GLU A 27 21.86 -3.28 -12.83
CA GLU A 27 21.09 -4.42 -13.35
C GLU A 27 20.38 -5.18 -12.22
N GLN A 28 21.03 -5.37 -11.07
CA GLN A 28 20.38 -5.95 -9.90
C GLN A 28 19.19 -5.11 -9.43
N TYR A 29 19.32 -3.78 -9.44
CA TYR A 29 18.20 -2.87 -9.15
C TYR A 29 17.03 -3.08 -10.14
N LYS A 30 17.30 -3.16 -11.45
CA LYS A 30 16.26 -3.41 -12.46
C LYS A 30 15.59 -4.78 -12.29
N GLU A 31 16.34 -5.82 -11.96
CA GLU A 31 15.78 -7.15 -11.68
C GLU A 31 14.89 -7.14 -10.42
N ASN A 32 15.30 -6.41 -9.38
CA ASN A 32 14.46 -6.22 -8.19
C ASN A 32 13.14 -5.51 -8.54
N LEU A 33 13.17 -4.48 -9.41
CA LEU A 33 11.95 -3.83 -9.89
C LEU A 33 11.04 -4.80 -10.66
N LYS A 34 11.59 -5.64 -11.55
CA LYS A 34 10.81 -6.66 -12.27
C LYS A 34 10.18 -7.66 -11.30
N LEU A 35 10.92 -8.08 -10.29
CA LEU A 35 10.41 -8.97 -9.25
C LEU A 35 9.27 -8.32 -8.46
N ILE A 36 9.44 -7.06 -8.02
CA ILE A 36 8.40 -6.28 -7.33
C ILE A 36 7.14 -6.19 -8.21
N ALA A 37 7.29 -5.84 -9.49
CA ALA A 37 6.18 -5.76 -10.42
C ALA A 37 5.44 -7.11 -10.58
N SER A 38 6.19 -8.22 -10.60
CA SER A 38 5.64 -9.58 -10.72
C SER A 38 4.91 -10.04 -9.44
N ILE A 39 5.43 -9.69 -8.27
CA ILE A 39 4.90 -10.17 -6.98
C ILE A 39 3.78 -9.29 -6.42
N THR A 40 3.77 -7.99 -6.74
CA THR A 40 2.79 -7.02 -6.22
C THR A 40 1.34 -7.50 -6.39
N PRO A 41 0.89 -7.95 -7.59
CA PRO A 41 -0.49 -8.42 -7.76
C PRO A 41 -0.84 -9.61 -6.87
N LYS A 42 0.12 -10.51 -6.64
CA LYS A 42 -0.06 -11.69 -5.78
C LYS A 42 -0.21 -11.28 -4.31
N ILE A 43 0.61 -10.34 -3.85
CA ILE A 43 0.52 -9.78 -2.49
C ILE A 43 -0.80 -9.03 -2.31
N SER A 44 -1.21 -8.21 -3.29
CA SER A 44 -2.49 -7.50 -3.23
C SER A 44 -3.68 -8.45 -3.14
N ASN A 45 -3.68 -9.54 -3.91
CA ASN A 45 -4.72 -10.57 -3.83
C ASN A 45 -4.75 -11.27 -2.46
N LEU A 46 -3.58 -11.57 -1.88
CA LEU A 46 -3.48 -12.15 -0.54
C LEU A 46 -4.02 -11.18 0.52
N GLU A 47 -3.68 -9.89 0.44
CA GLU A 47 -4.19 -8.90 1.39
C GLU A 47 -5.72 -8.75 1.30
N ILE A 48 -6.29 -8.78 0.10
CA ILE A 48 -7.75 -8.76 -0.10
C ILE A 48 -8.39 -10.00 0.53
N TYR A 49 -7.83 -11.19 0.26
CA TYR A 49 -8.32 -12.44 0.84
C TYR A 49 -8.31 -12.40 2.37
N LEU A 50 -7.18 -11.98 2.97
CA LEU A 50 -7.04 -11.90 4.42
C LEU A 50 -8.01 -10.89 5.04
N ARG A 51 -8.23 -9.74 4.39
CA ARG A 51 -9.23 -8.75 4.84
C ARG A 51 -10.63 -9.32 4.85
N ASN A 52 -11.02 -10.02 3.79
CA ASN A 52 -12.34 -10.65 3.70
C ASN A 52 -12.50 -11.78 4.73
N ALA A 53 -11.45 -12.56 4.97
CA ALA A 53 -11.47 -13.62 5.99
C ALA A 53 -11.59 -13.04 7.40
N LEU A 54 -10.84 -11.99 7.70
CA LEU A 54 -10.93 -11.25 8.97
C LEU A 54 -12.33 -10.67 9.16
N ASP A 55 -12.85 -10.01 8.14
CA ASP A 55 -14.17 -9.42 8.15
C ASP A 55 -15.28 -10.45 8.39
N HIS A 56 -15.20 -11.59 7.71
CA HIS A 56 -16.12 -12.70 7.93
C HIS A 56 -16.11 -13.14 9.39
N CYS A 57 -14.94 -13.41 9.95
CA CYS A 57 -14.79 -13.84 11.35
C CYS A 57 -15.30 -12.79 12.34
N LEU A 58 -14.90 -11.53 12.18
CA LEU A 58 -15.29 -10.46 13.11
C LEU A 58 -16.77 -10.11 13.00
N THR A 59 -17.35 -10.18 11.81
CA THR A 59 -18.80 -10.04 11.63
C THR A 59 -19.56 -11.11 12.42
N GLN A 60 -19.09 -12.36 12.47
CA GLN A 60 -19.74 -13.40 13.26
C GLN A 60 -19.61 -13.17 14.77
N ILE A 61 -18.48 -12.62 15.25
CA ILE A 61 -18.19 -12.47 16.69
C ILE A 61 -18.76 -11.17 17.25
N LYS A 62 -18.62 -10.06 16.51
CA LYS A 62 -18.89 -8.68 16.96
C LYS A 62 -20.07 -8.04 16.22
N GLY A 63 -20.62 -8.69 15.19
CA GLY A 63 -21.63 -8.11 14.29
C GLY A 63 -21.02 -7.27 13.16
N SER A 64 -21.83 -6.91 12.16
CA SER A 64 -21.39 -6.19 10.95
C SER A 64 -20.82 -4.79 11.23
N ASP A 65 -21.15 -4.19 12.37
CA ASP A 65 -20.71 -2.84 12.70
C ASP A 65 -19.30 -2.82 13.32
N TRP A 66 -18.66 -3.98 13.47
CA TRP A 66 -17.33 -4.10 14.10
C TRP A 66 -16.31 -3.14 13.47
N VAL A 67 -16.36 -2.95 12.15
CA VAL A 67 -15.40 -2.10 11.41
C VAL A 67 -15.46 -0.63 11.83
N PHE A 68 -16.62 -0.17 12.30
CA PHE A 68 -16.81 1.22 12.74
C PHE A 68 -16.50 1.42 14.22
N ASN A 69 -16.45 0.32 14.98
CA ASN A 69 -16.25 0.32 16.42
C ASN A 69 -14.80 -0.02 16.81
N GLU A 70 -13.95 -0.40 15.85
CA GLU A 70 -12.57 -0.76 16.10
C GLU A 70 -11.67 0.48 16.18
N ASN A 71 -11.02 0.69 17.32
CA ASN A 71 -10.25 1.90 17.60
C ASN A 71 -9.12 2.11 16.58
N SER A 72 -8.48 1.03 16.11
CA SER A 72 -7.40 1.09 15.13
C SER A 72 -7.83 1.63 13.76
N LEU A 73 -9.13 1.71 13.48
CA LEU A 73 -9.68 2.24 12.22
C LEU A 73 -10.19 3.68 12.35
N THR A 74 -10.11 4.29 13.53
CA THR A 74 -10.67 5.62 13.80
C THR A 74 -10.08 6.69 12.89
N ASP A 75 -8.76 6.71 12.71
CA ASP A 75 -8.08 7.69 11.87
C ASP A 75 -8.49 7.54 10.40
N LEU A 76 -8.56 6.30 9.91
CA LEU A 76 -9.03 6.00 8.55
C LEU A 76 -10.49 6.45 8.35
N ILE A 77 -11.36 6.24 9.33
CA ILE A 77 -12.76 6.66 9.27
C ILE A 77 -12.85 8.20 9.27
N ASN A 78 -12.07 8.87 10.09
CA ASN A 78 -12.05 10.33 10.16
C ASN A 78 -11.54 10.96 8.87
N GLU A 79 -10.45 10.43 8.29
CA GLU A 79 -9.92 10.87 7.00
C GLU A 79 -11.00 10.77 5.89
N GLN A 80 -11.84 9.74 5.95
CA GLN A 80 -12.94 9.57 4.99
C GLN A 80 -14.06 10.59 5.19
N LYS A 81 -14.39 10.92 6.44
CA LYS A 81 -15.35 11.99 6.78
C LYS A 81 -14.86 13.34 6.28
N GLU A 82 -13.60 13.67 6.51
CA GLU A 82 -12.98 14.92 6.06
C GLU A 82 -13.01 15.06 4.55
N LYS A 83 -12.76 13.95 3.84
CA LYS A 83 -12.86 13.88 2.37
C LYS A 83 -14.31 13.89 1.85
N LYS A 84 -15.31 14.08 2.72
CA LYS A 84 -16.75 14.06 2.40
C LYS A 84 -17.18 12.81 1.63
N LYS A 85 -16.49 11.69 1.85
CA LYS A 85 -16.86 10.40 1.25
C LYS A 85 -17.90 9.72 2.13
N GLU A 86 -18.88 9.09 1.50
CA GLU A 86 -19.79 8.20 2.22
C GLU A 86 -18.96 7.09 2.89
N ILE A 87 -19.18 6.89 4.19
CA ILE A 87 -18.51 5.83 4.93
C ILE A 87 -19.36 4.58 4.83
N THR A 88 -18.87 3.62 4.06
CA THR A 88 -19.47 2.30 3.97
C THR A 88 -18.53 1.25 4.55
N HIS A 89 -19.10 0.13 4.94
CA HIS A 89 -18.36 -1.02 5.48
C HIS A 89 -17.31 -1.51 4.47
N SER A 90 -17.73 -1.72 3.22
CA SER A 90 -16.87 -2.15 2.12
C SER A 90 -15.75 -1.15 1.80
N LEU A 91 -16.04 0.15 1.83
CA LEU A 91 -15.03 1.17 1.58
C LEU A 91 -13.96 1.19 2.68
N THR A 92 -14.39 1.11 3.94
CA THR A 92 -13.47 1.06 5.09
C THR A 92 -12.60 -0.19 5.03
N LEU A 93 -13.19 -1.35 4.75
CA LEU A 93 -12.45 -2.60 4.58
C LEU A 93 -11.45 -2.54 3.42
N SER A 94 -11.82 -1.93 2.28
CA SER A 94 -10.95 -1.80 1.10
C SER A 94 -9.72 -0.92 1.33
N LYS A 95 -9.77 -0.03 2.32
CA LYS A 95 -8.70 0.91 2.66
C LYS A 95 -7.93 0.54 3.93
N MET A 96 -8.52 -0.30 4.78
CA MET A 96 -7.78 -0.93 5.87
C MET A 96 -6.58 -1.66 5.27
N SER A 97 -5.39 -1.40 5.79
CA SER A 97 -4.19 -2.17 5.44
C SER A 97 -3.86 -3.15 6.55
N LEU A 98 -3.40 -4.34 6.16
CA LEU A 98 -2.90 -5.35 7.10
C LEU A 98 -1.37 -5.28 7.28
N GLY A 99 -0.71 -4.30 6.65
CA GLY A 99 0.72 -4.03 6.81
C GLY A 99 1.04 -3.36 8.15
N ALA A 100 2.31 -3.39 8.55
CA ALA A 100 2.79 -2.67 9.72
C ALA A 100 2.75 -1.15 9.46
N GLY A 101 2.00 -0.42 10.29
CA GLY A 101 2.04 1.04 10.39
C GLY A 101 3.23 1.54 11.20
#